data_AF-A0A085WJQ8-F1
#
_entry.id   AF-A0A085WJQ8-F1
#
_cell.length_a   1.000
_cell.length_b   1.000
_cell.length_c   1.000
_cell.angle_alpha   90.00
_cell.angle_beta   90.00
_cell.angle_gamma   90.00
#
_symmetry.space_group_name_H-M   'P 1'
#
loop_
_entity.id
_entity.type
_entity.pdbx_description
1 polymer ?
#
loop_
_entity_poly.entity_id
_entity_poly.type
_entity_poly.pdbx_seq_one_letter_code
_entity_poly.pdbx_strand_id
1 'polypeptide(L)'
;MRLCPERARVPVFYDASYRLPFAGLELSTGVEPRRVDFTTWYLLETGAVRAEDVHRPRPVSYAQLARVHSAVYLESLGRPETLARIFAVDPSDVPVDAVLDSLRHACGGTLEATRMALARRRSVANLAGGYHHAAPGQGGGFCALNDLAVALKAVREEGFSGRTVVLDLDAHPPDGTAACLAEDSKVWIGSISGSDWGTVAGVDEVLLPRNAGDAEYLGALEALLARMPRADLAFVIAGGDVLHADRFGCLGLSLEGARRRDRLVARALRGVPQVWVPGGGYHEDSWKVFAGSILVLGGRGHQPIQARFDPLSARFQRISRMLSKEPLTDWEPITQEDLEGSRGFTLSAESRVLGYYTAQSLEYSLFRYGVLTHLERLGYGPLRVEVGPTGAGDRIQLLGRAGGQEHLLVDCVLERRRLGEDTYLFVNWLTLRHPLAHFSALRPQLPGQEVPGLGLSREAAEMLMLMADRLKLDGVAFRPMWFHLAVVARARFRFVDPAQQGRFEALMRDLARVPLLVATRLVAEGRVRLNGQPYAWEAQDMVSRHAPLRDDEAIAQERERCRFSVE
;
A
#
# COMPACT_ATOMS: atom_id res chain seq x y z
N MET A 1 21.42 -39.06 6.82
CA MET A 1 20.39 -38.00 6.69
C MET A 1 20.97 -36.74 7.32
N ARG A 2 21.59 -35.83 6.54
CA ARG A 2 22.07 -34.55 7.11
C ARG A 2 20.83 -33.70 7.36
N LEU A 3 20.53 -33.45 8.63
CA LEU A 3 19.49 -32.50 9.05
C LEU A 3 19.75 -31.19 8.31
N CYS A 4 18.80 -30.74 7.48
CA CYS A 4 18.81 -29.35 7.01
C CYS A 4 18.95 -28.47 8.26
N PRO A 5 19.91 -27.53 8.30
CA PRO A 5 20.02 -26.64 9.46
C PRO A 5 18.65 -25.97 9.65
N GLU A 6 18.12 -26.02 10.88
CA GLU A 6 16.89 -25.31 11.23
C GLU A 6 17.03 -23.87 10.76
N ARG A 7 16.14 -23.47 9.85
CA ARG A 7 16.14 -22.12 9.30
C ARG A 7 15.90 -21.12 10.44
N ALA A 8 16.73 -20.09 10.52
CA ALA A 8 16.61 -19.07 11.56
C ALA A 8 15.24 -18.37 11.44
N ARG A 9 14.48 -18.35 12.54
CA ARG A 9 13.24 -17.58 12.61
C ARG A 9 13.56 -16.12 12.90
N VAL A 10 12.93 -15.21 12.17
CA VAL A 10 13.07 -13.77 12.37
C VAL A 10 11.77 -13.27 12.99
N PRO A 11 11.77 -12.88 14.28
CA PRO A 11 10.61 -12.21 14.86
C PRO A 11 10.37 -10.89 14.13
N VAL A 12 9.12 -10.61 13.78
CA VAL A 12 8.74 -9.37 13.12
C VAL A 12 7.63 -8.66 13.90
N PHE A 13 7.69 -7.33 13.96
CA PHE A 13 6.61 -6.51 14.50
C PHE A 13 5.75 -5.95 13.37
N TYR A 14 4.44 -6.11 13.52
CA TYR A 14 3.46 -5.61 12.56
C TYR A 14 2.09 -5.43 13.22
N ASP A 15 1.42 -4.35 12.86
CA ASP A 15 -0.01 -4.16 13.07
C ASP A 15 -0.66 -3.62 11.79
N ALA A 16 -1.94 -3.93 11.58
CA ALA A 16 -2.70 -3.36 10.46
C ALA A 16 -2.86 -1.82 10.57
N SER A 17 -2.70 -1.27 11.79
CA SER A 17 -2.66 0.17 12.02
C SER A 17 -1.44 0.85 11.39
N TYR A 18 -0.40 0.10 10.97
CA TYR A 18 0.78 0.68 10.32
C TYR A 18 0.48 1.36 8.98
N ARG A 19 -0.52 0.90 8.24
CA ARG A 19 -0.98 1.56 7.00
C ARG A 19 -1.52 2.94 7.36
N LEU A 20 -0.90 4.01 6.88
CA LEU A 20 -1.42 5.37 7.12
C LEU A 20 -2.80 5.55 6.45
N PRO A 21 -3.78 6.12 7.15
CA PRO A 21 -5.16 6.27 6.66
C PRO A 21 -5.30 7.51 5.76
N PHE A 22 -4.50 7.59 4.69
CA PHE A 22 -4.57 8.67 3.71
C PHE A 22 -5.14 8.17 2.38
N ALA A 23 -6.41 8.48 2.12
CA ALA A 23 -7.08 8.05 0.89
C ALA A 23 -6.41 8.60 -0.38
N GLY A 24 -5.79 9.79 -0.29
CA GLY A 24 -5.18 10.49 -1.42
C GLY A 24 -3.68 10.33 -1.58
N LEU A 25 -2.99 9.61 -0.68
CA LEU A 25 -1.52 9.58 -0.66
C LEU A 25 -0.93 9.09 -1.99
N GLU A 26 -1.46 8.00 -2.54
CA GLU A 26 -1.01 7.45 -3.82
C GLU A 26 -1.23 8.44 -4.97
N LEU A 27 -2.35 9.15 -4.97
CA LEU A 27 -2.65 10.15 -6.00
C LEU A 27 -1.78 11.41 -5.88
N SER A 28 -1.53 11.89 -4.66
CA SER A 28 -0.77 13.12 -4.43
C SER A 28 0.74 12.91 -4.57
N THR A 29 1.24 11.77 -4.10
CA THR A 29 2.69 11.50 -3.97
C THR A 29 3.19 10.34 -4.83
N GLY A 30 2.31 9.53 -5.43
CA GLY A 30 2.66 8.28 -6.11
C GLY A 30 3.13 7.16 -5.18
N VAL A 31 3.04 7.36 -3.86
CA VAL A 31 3.51 6.41 -2.86
C VAL A 31 2.44 5.38 -2.57
N GLU A 32 2.79 4.10 -2.64
CA GLU A 32 1.90 2.99 -2.29
C GLU A 32 1.69 2.93 -0.76
N PRO A 33 0.51 3.30 -0.22
CA PRO A 33 0.25 3.29 1.22
C PRO A 33 0.28 1.89 1.84
N ARG A 34 0.15 0.84 1.02
CA ARG A 34 0.10 -0.56 1.47
C ARG A 34 1.46 -1.26 1.47
N ARG A 35 2.56 -0.55 1.25
CA ARG A 35 3.91 -1.15 1.17
C ARG A 35 4.23 -2.07 2.36
N VAL A 36 3.83 -1.66 3.56
CA VAL A 36 3.99 -2.43 4.81
C VAL A 36 3.11 -3.70 4.78
N ASP A 37 1.85 -3.56 4.36
CA ASP A 37 0.92 -4.68 4.21
C ASP A 37 1.43 -5.69 3.17
N PHE A 38 1.90 -5.21 2.02
CA PHE A 38 2.43 -6.03 0.93
C PHE A 38 3.64 -6.85 1.35
N THR A 39 4.58 -6.21 2.07
CA THR A 39 5.72 -6.91 2.67
C THR A 39 5.25 -8.02 3.61
N THR A 40 4.34 -7.68 4.53
CA THR A 40 3.81 -8.62 5.53
C THR A 40 3.07 -9.79 4.89
N TRP A 41 2.16 -9.50 3.96
CA TRP A 41 1.35 -10.50 3.30
C TRP A 41 2.22 -11.42 2.46
N TYR A 42 3.19 -10.90 1.69
CA TYR A 42 4.13 -11.75 0.98
C TYR A 42 4.85 -12.72 1.93
N LEU A 43 5.37 -12.22 3.05
CA LEU A 43 6.12 -13.04 4.01
C LEU A 43 5.24 -14.15 4.63
N LEU A 44 3.98 -13.84 4.94
CA LEU A 44 3.02 -14.80 5.49
C LEU A 44 2.51 -15.81 4.46
N GLU A 45 2.15 -15.34 3.26
CA GLU A 45 1.57 -16.19 2.22
C GLU A 45 2.61 -17.16 1.62
N THR A 46 3.89 -16.79 1.61
CA THR A 46 4.99 -17.67 1.21
C THR A 46 5.53 -18.54 2.35
N GLY A 47 5.06 -18.36 3.58
CA GLY A 47 5.58 -19.03 4.77
C GLY A 47 7.06 -18.69 5.04
N ALA A 48 7.53 -17.51 4.60
CA ALA A 48 8.82 -16.96 4.98
C ALA A 48 8.85 -16.57 6.46
N VAL A 49 7.75 -15.99 6.94
CA VAL A 49 7.46 -15.72 8.35
C VAL A 49 6.22 -16.52 8.75
N ARG A 50 6.24 -17.13 9.93
CA ARG A 50 5.06 -17.80 10.49
C ARG A 50 4.21 -16.80 11.24
N ALA A 51 2.90 -17.03 11.29
CA ALA A 51 1.98 -16.16 12.04
C ALA A 51 2.38 -16.00 13.53
N GLU A 52 2.96 -17.04 14.14
CA GLU A 52 3.46 -17.00 15.55
C GLU A 52 4.73 -16.15 15.75
N ASP A 53 5.47 -15.86 14.67
CA ASP A 53 6.65 -15.00 14.70
C ASP A 53 6.28 -13.52 14.43
N VAL A 54 4.99 -13.21 14.21
CA VAL A 54 4.47 -11.85 14.09
C VAL A 54 3.98 -11.36 15.45
N HIS A 55 4.61 -10.31 15.94
CA HIS A 55 4.29 -9.66 17.20
C HIS A 55 3.54 -8.36 16.95
N ARG A 56 2.44 -8.16 17.68
CA ARG A 56 1.72 -6.88 17.66
C ARG A 56 2.41 -5.88 18.59
N PRO A 57 2.82 -4.71 18.08
CA PRO A 57 3.44 -3.66 18.89
C PRO A 57 2.43 -3.00 19.82
N ARG A 58 2.90 -2.46 20.95
CA ARG A 58 2.16 -1.45 21.70
C ARG A 58 2.52 -0.05 21.21
N PRO A 59 1.59 0.92 21.23
CA PRO A 59 1.93 2.28 20.87
C PRO A 59 2.89 2.88 21.91
N VAL A 60 3.89 3.60 21.44
CA VAL A 60 4.81 4.33 22.31
C VAL A 60 4.07 5.41 23.12
N SER A 61 4.49 5.63 24.36
CA SER A 61 3.91 6.69 25.22
C SER A 61 4.44 8.07 24.85
N TYR A 62 3.67 9.13 25.13
CA TYR A 62 4.15 10.50 24.98
C TYR A 62 5.36 10.80 25.86
N ALA A 63 5.48 10.18 27.04
CA ALA A 63 6.68 10.30 27.86
C ALA A 63 7.92 9.78 27.12
N GLN A 64 7.80 8.68 26.37
CA GLN A 64 8.89 8.14 25.55
C GLN A 64 9.19 9.03 24.34
N LEU A 65 8.16 9.56 23.68
CA LEU A 65 8.35 10.53 22.59
C LEU A 65 9.06 11.81 23.06
N ALA A 66 8.70 12.31 24.25
CA ALA A 66 9.24 13.54 24.83
C ALA A 66 10.74 13.45 25.18
N ARG A 67 11.35 12.26 25.14
CA ARG A 67 12.80 12.07 25.29
C ARG A 67 13.59 12.51 24.05
N VAL A 68 12.91 12.59 22.91
CA VAL A 68 13.48 12.93 21.61
C VAL A 68 12.88 14.21 21.07
N HIS A 69 11.55 14.32 21.12
CA HIS A 69 10.81 15.41 20.51
C HIS A 69 10.39 16.46 21.53
N SER A 70 10.44 17.74 21.14
CA SER A 70 10.03 18.84 22.01
C SER A 70 8.52 18.82 22.26
N ALA A 71 8.10 19.32 23.43
CA ALA A 71 6.68 19.38 23.78
C ALA A 71 5.87 20.20 22.75
N VAL A 72 6.41 21.34 22.32
CA VAL A 72 5.80 22.20 21.29
C VAL A 72 5.60 21.44 19.98
N TYR A 73 6.59 20.64 19.57
CA TYR A 73 6.47 19.85 18.35
C TYR A 73 5.44 18.72 18.50
N LEU A 74 5.46 17.98 19.61
CA LEU A 74 4.47 16.92 19.87
C LEU A 74 3.04 17.44 19.92
N GLU A 75 2.81 18.61 20.51
CA GLU A 75 1.51 19.28 20.50
C GLU A 75 1.12 19.69 19.07
N SER A 76 2.07 20.18 18.28
CA SER A 76 1.82 20.59 16.90
C SER A 76 1.30 19.47 16.00
N LEU A 77 1.63 18.21 16.31
CA LEU A 77 1.18 17.02 15.57
C LEU A 77 -0.31 16.74 15.74
N GLY A 78 -0.97 17.33 16.74
CA GLY A 78 -2.43 17.29 16.89
C GLY A 78 -3.19 18.16 15.89
N ARG A 79 -2.48 18.90 15.01
CA ARG A 79 -3.09 19.75 13.98
C ARG A 79 -2.99 19.09 12.60
N PRO A 80 -4.10 18.99 11.84
CA PRO A 80 -4.09 18.36 10.52
C PRO A 80 -3.11 19.04 9.56
N GLU A 81 -2.91 20.35 9.64
CA GLU A 81 -1.99 21.11 8.78
C GLU A 81 -0.52 20.71 8.99
N THR A 82 -0.15 20.35 10.22
CA THR A 82 1.21 19.88 10.53
C THR A 82 1.47 18.54 9.84
N LEU A 83 0.57 17.57 10.01
CA LEU A 83 0.69 16.24 9.43
C LEU A 83 0.57 16.30 7.90
N ALA A 84 -0.36 17.08 7.37
CA ALA A 84 -0.54 17.30 5.94
C ALA A 84 0.75 17.78 5.27
N ARG A 85 1.44 18.74 5.90
CA ARG A 85 2.75 19.22 5.42
C ARG A 85 3.82 18.13 5.46
N ILE A 86 3.89 17.32 6.52
CA ILE A 86 4.87 16.24 6.67
C ILE A 86 4.68 15.15 5.59
N PHE A 87 3.42 14.81 5.29
CA PHE A 87 3.07 13.73 4.38
C PHE A 87 2.73 14.16 2.94
N ALA A 88 2.79 15.46 2.64
CA ALA A 88 2.41 16.04 1.34
C ALA A 88 1.00 15.61 0.88
N VAL A 89 0.03 15.73 1.79
CA VAL A 89 -1.40 15.45 1.54
C VAL A 89 -2.24 16.69 1.86
N ASP A 90 -3.53 16.64 1.49
CA ASP A 90 -4.46 17.71 1.84
C ASP A 90 -4.80 17.66 3.35
N PRO A 91 -4.90 18.80 4.07
CA PRO A 91 -5.32 18.80 5.47
C PRO A 91 -6.68 18.14 5.74
N SER A 92 -7.62 18.21 4.79
CA SER A 92 -8.92 17.55 4.93
C SER A 92 -8.84 16.01 4.88
N ASP A 93 -7.70 15.46 4.45
CA ASP A 93 -7.45 14.02 4.41
C ASP A 93 -6.83 13.44 5.67
N VAL A 94 -6.60 14.28 6.68
CA VAL A 94 -5.82 13.87 7.85
C VAL A 94 -6.76 13.52 9.00
N PRO A 95 -7.12 12.24 9.20
CA PRO A 95 -7.72 11.79 10.45
C PRO A 95 -6.62 11.76 11.52
N VAL A 96 -6.38 12.90 12.17
CA VAL A 96 -5.24 13.16 13.07
C VAL A 96 -5.03 12.01 14.06
N ASP A 97 -6.06 11.60 14.80
CA ASP A 97 -5.94 10.56 15.82
C ASP A 97 -5.49 9.22 15.23
N ALA A 98 -6.05 8.81 14.09
CA ALA A 98 -5.69 7.56 13.44
C ALA A 98 -4.27 7.60 12.86
N VAL A 99 -3.82 8.75 12.33
CA VAL A 99 -2.44 8.95 11.87
C VAL A 99 -1.47 8.86 13.05
N LEU A 100 -1.74 9.57 14.15
CA LEU A 100 -0.89 9.54 15.35
C LEU A 100 -0.85 8.16 15.97
N ASP A 101 -1.97 7.44 16.01
CA ASP A 101 -2.02 6.06 16.48
C ASP A 101 -1.10 5.14 15.64
N SER A 102 -1.15 5.27 14.31
CA SER A 102 -0.29 4.53 13.37
C SER A 102 1.19 4.78 13.65
N LEU A 103 1.56 6.06 13.78
CA LEU A 103 2.94 6.49 14.01
C LEU A 103 3.47 6.00 15.35
N ARG A 104 2.63 6.04 16.39
CA ARG A 104 2.99 5.56 17.73
C ARG A 104 3.13 4.05 17.77
N HIS A 105 2.28 3.30 17.08
CA HIS A 105 2.42 1.85 16.93
C HIS A 105 3.68 1.47 16.15
N ALA A 106 4.01 2.19 15.07
CA ALA A 106 5.23 1.96 14.32
C ALA A 106 6.47 2.21 15.20
N CYS A 107 6.51 3.34 15.91
CA CYS A 107 7.60 3.67 16.83
C CYS A 107 7.71 2.66 17.99
N GLY A 108 6.57 2.26 18.56
CA GLY A 108 6.53 1.22 19.59
C GLY A 108 7.01 -0.14 19.10
N GLY A 109 6.76 -0.49 17.84
CA GLY A 109 7.32 -1.68 17.20
C GLY A 109 8.83 -1.66 17.15
N THR A 110 9.45 -0.52 16.82
CA THR A 110 10.91 -0.37 16.84
C THR A 110 11.47 -0.48 18.26
N LEU A 111 10.80 0.09 19.26
CA LEU A 111 11.18 -0.06 20.66
C LEU A 111 11.09 -1.52 21.15
N GLU A 112 9.97 -2.20 20.91
CA GLU A 112 9.79 -3.58 21.32
C GLU A 112 10.72 -4.54 20.55
N ALA A 113 10.98 -4.27 19.26
CA ALA A 113 12.00 -4.95 18.49
C ALA A 113 13.39 -4.78 19.11
N THR A 114 13.73 -3.57 19.55
CA THR A 114 15.01 -3.28 20.22
C THR A 114 15.18 -4.05 21.52
N ARG A 115 14.17 -4.01 22.40
CA ARG A 115 14.17 -4.78 23.65
C ARG A 115 14.31 -6.28 23.39
N MET A 116 13.58 -6.80 22.40
CA MET A 116 13.65 -8.22 22.02
C MET A 116 15.01 -8.59 21.42
N ALA A 117 15.58 -7.75 20.55
CA ALA A 117 16.87 -7.97 19.94
C ALA A 117 17.97 -8.05 21.01
N LEU A 118 17.98 -7.10 21.96
CA LEU A 118 18.92 -7.09 23.09
C LEU A 118 18.75 -8.32 23.98
N ALA A 119 17.52 -8.62 24.42
CA ALA A 119 17.23 -9.72 25.33
C ALA A 119 17.56 -11.10 24.73
N ARG A 120 17.31 -11.28 23.43
CA ARG A 120 17.49 -12.57 22.73
C ARG A 120 18.76 -12.65 21.90
N ARG A 121 19.58 -11.59 21.90
CA ARG A 121 20.80 -11.40 21.11
C ARG A 121 20.68 -11.88 19.65
N ARG A 122 19.64 -11.39 18.95
CA ARG A 122 19.33 -11.80 17.57
C ARG A 122 18.81 -10.63 16.74
N SER A 123 18.67 -10.87 15.44
CA SER A 123 17.98 -9.95 14.54
C SER A 123 16.47 -10.01 14.75
N VAL A 124 15.86 -8.84 14.83
CA VAL A 124 14.42 -8.61 14.91
C VAL A 124 14.08 -7.52 13.89
N ALA A 125 12.91 -7.58 13.27
CA ALA A 125 12.48 -6.54 12.34
C ALA A 125 11.19 -5.88 12.81
N ASN A 126 11.05 -4.61 12.52
CA ASN A 126 9.77 -3.93 12.52
C ASN A 126 9.37 -3.67 11.06
N LEU A 127 8.16 -4.08 10.66
CA LEU A 127 7.72 -3.98 9.27
C LEU A 127 7.35 -2.54 8.86
N ALA A 128 7.32 -1.61 9.81
CA ALA A 128 7.31 -0.16 9.61
C ALA A 128 8.52 0.49 10.32
N GLY A 129 8.58 1.83 10.31
CA GLY A 129 9.67 2.59 10.94
C GLY A 129 10.82 2.92 9.98
N GLY A 130 11.95 3.36 10.54
CA GLY A 130 13.03 3.98 9.77
C GLY A 130 12.72 5.44 9.43
N TYR A 131 12.05 6.15 10.35
CA TYR A 131 11.60 7.51 10.17
C TYR A 131 12.73 8.52 10.44
N HIS A 132 13.77 8.44 9.63
CA HIS A 132 15.07 9.06 9.87
C HIS A 132 15.13 10.58 9.68
N HIS A 133 14.11 11.21 9.10
CA HIS A 133 14.06 12.66 8.87
C HIS A 133 13.41 13.45 10.00
N ALA A 134 12.75 12.79 10.96
CA ALA A 134 12.14 13.48 12.08
C ALA A 134 13.24 13.96 13.04
N ALA A 135 13.32 15.27 13.25
CA ALA A 135 14.22 15.94 14.18
C ALA A 135 13.48 16.26 15.52
N PRO A 136 14.19 16.71 16.57
CA PRO A 136 13.55 17.01 17.86
C PRO A 136 12.38 18.00 17.79
N GLY A 137 12.48 19.03 16.95
CA GLY A 137 11.46 20.09 16.85
C GLY A 137 10.62 20.09 15.58
N GLN A 138 10.86 19.14 14.66
CA GLN A 138 10.31 19.22 13.31
C GLN A 138 10.24 17.84 12.65
N GLY A 139 9.14 17.59 11.93
CA GLY A 139 9.00 16.48 11.00
C GLY A 139 9.20 16.91 9.56
N GLY A 140 9.54 15.97 8.69
CA GLY A 140 9.84 16.19 7.27
C GLY A 140 10.08 14.85 6.57
N GLY A 141 10.08 14.85 5.23
CA GLY A 141 10.36 13.64 4.45
C GLY A 141 9.50 12.44 4.84
N PHE A 142 8.18 12.63 5.03
CA PHE A 142 7.25 11.60 5.51
C PHE A 142 7.53 11.05 6.93
N CYS A 143 8.42 11.68 7.70
CA CYS A 143 8.78 11.27 9.05
C CYS A 143 8.24 12.28 10.07
N ALA A 144 7.24 11.87 10.85
CA ALA A 144 6.69 12.69 11.94
C ALA A 144 7.36 12.42 13.30
N LEU A 145 7.85 11.19 13.54
CA LEU A 145 8.50 10.77 14.78
C LEU A 145 9.76 10.00 14.43
N ASN A 146 10.85 10.11 15.21
CA ASN A 146 12.07 9.34 14.98
C ASN A 146 12.05 8.06 15.81
N ASP A 147 11.67 6.94 15.20
CA ASP A 147 11.46 5.68 15.91
C ASP A 147 12.75 5.08 16.47
N LEU A 148 13.87 5.19 15.75
CA LEU A 148 15.17 4.70 16.19
C LEU A 148 15.66 5.48 17.41
N ALA A 149 15.60 6.81 17.37
CA ALA A 149 16.04 7.64 18.48
C ALA A 149 15.18 7.41 19.73
N VAL A 150 13.86 7.27 19.56
CA VAL A 150 12.95 6.99 20.67
C VAL A 150 13.27 5.61 21.27
N ALA A 151 13.47 4.60 20.43
CA ALA A 151 13.82 3.25 20.88
C ALA A 151 15.15 3.24 21.63
N LEU A 152 16.18 3.89 21.09
CA LEU A 152 17.51 3.94 21.71
C LEU A 152 17.48 4.68 23.04
N LYS A 153 16.90 5.88 23.11
CA LYS A 153 16.82 6.65 24.36
C LYS A 153 16.04 5.92 25.45
N ALA A 154 14.99 5.19 25.09
CA ALA A 154 14.26 4.36 26.04
C ALA A 154 15.13 3.24 26.60
N VAL A 155 15.84 2.46 25.77
CA VAL A 155 16.70 1.39 26.28
C VAL A 155 17.94 1.91 27.03
N ARG A 156 18.43 3.11 26.70
CA ARG A 156 19.47 3.80 27.50
C ARG A 156 19.03 3.99 28.95
N GLU A 157 17.81 4.48 29.16
CA GLU A 157 17.23 4.67 30.49
C GLU A 157 16.96 3.33 31.21
N GLU A 158 16.63 2.28 30.45
CA GLU A 158 16.52 0.91 30.96
C GLU A 158 17.88 0.27 31.31
N GLY A 159 18.99 1.02 31.17
CA GLY A 159 20.33 0.61 31.59
C GLY A 159 21.24 0.10 30.46
N PHE A 160 20.79 0.10 29.20
CA PHE A 160 21.64 -0.28 28.08
C PHE A 160 22.74 0.78 27.85
N SER A 161 24.00 0.42 28.10
CA SER A 161 25.15 1.33 28.01
C SER A 161 26.12 0.98 26.88
N GLY A 162 25.80 0.00 26.03
CA GLY A 162 26.65 -0.48 24.94
C GLY A 162 26.76 0.49 23.76
N ARG A 163 27.73 0.27 22.86
CA ARG A 163 27.86 1.07 21.64
C ARG A 163 26.75 0.70 20.66
N THR A 164 26.09 1.70 20.09
CA THR A 164 25.07 1.52 19.06
C THR A 164 25.61 1.96 17.72
N VAL A 165 25.42 1.13 16.69
CA VAL A 165 25.64 1.56 15.30
C VAL A 165 24.29 1.74 14.61
N VAL A 166 24.13 2.82 13.87
CA VAL A 166 23.02 3.04 12.95
C VAL A 166 23.60 2.95 11.54
N LEU A 167 23.20 1.91 10.80
CA LEU A 167 23.46 1.80 9.37
C LEU A 167 22.23 2.30 8.63
N ASP A 168 22.29 3.54 8.17
CA ASP A 168 21.22 4.13 7.37
C ASP A 168 21.50 3.93 5.89
N LEU A 169 20.83 2.93 5.31
CA LEU A 169 20.99 2.53 3.90
C LEU A 169 19.77 2.92 3.06
N ASP A 170 19.01 3.89 3.57
CA ASP A 170 18.10 4.72 2.78
C ASP A 170 18.89 5.62 1.82
N ALA A 171 18.25 6.03 0.72
CA ALA A 171 18.90 6.86 -0.27
C ALA A 171 19.05 8.35 0.14
N HIS A 172 18.40 8.77 1.22
CA HIS A 172 18.49 10.12 1.76
C HIS A 172 19.36 10.19 3.02
N PRO A 173 20.02 11.34 3.26
CA PRO A 173 20.85 11.51 4.45
C PRO A 173 20.01 11.45 5.75
N PRO A 174 20.56 10.87 6.84
CA PRO A 174 19.85 10.61 8.10
C PRO A 174 19.81 11.84 9.02
N ASP A 175 19.43 12.99 8.49
CA ASP A 175 19.48 14.30 9.16
C ASP A 175 18.74 14.34 10.51
N GLY A 176 17.51 13.83 10.56
CA GLY A 176 16.70 13.78 11.78
C GLY A 176 17.32 12.86 12.83
N THR A 177 17.77 11.67 12.43
CA THR A 177 18.43 10.70 13.31
C THR A 177 19.72 11.26 13.90
N ALA A 178 20.54 11.92 13.08
CA ALA A 178 21.75 12.60 13.53
C ALA A 178 21.42 13.68 14.56
N ALA A 179 20.44 14.54 14.28
CA ALA A 179 20.01 15.59 15.20
C ALA A 179 19.47 15.03 16.53
N CYS A 180 18.69 13.94 16.49
CA CYS A 180 18.11 13.33 17.69
C CYS A 180 19.15 12.63 18.58
N LEU A 181 20.27 12.18 18.01
CA LEU A 181 21.30 11.39 18.69
C LEU A 181 22.63 12.12 18.89
N ALA A 182 22.71 13.41 18.53
CA ALA A 182 23.95 14.20 18.56
C ALA A 182 24.68 14.21 19.92
N GLU A 183 23.94 14.05 21.03
CA GLU A 183 24.49 14.05 22.40
C GLU A 183 24.96 12.65 22.88
N ASP A 184 24.61 11.56 22.17
CA ASP A 184 25.02 10.21 22.56
C ASP A 184 26.36 9.83 21.90
N SER A 185 27.46 10.08 22.63
CA SER A 185 28.82 9.74 22.20
C SER A 185 29.08 8.24 21.97
N LYS A 186 28.13 7.36 22.32
CA LYS A 186 28.19 5.91 22.06
C LYS A 186 27.43 5.51 20.80
N VAL A 187 26.96 6.47 20.01
CA VAL A 187 26.34 6.24 18.70
C VAL A 187 27.35 6.51 17.59
N TRP A 188 27.40 5.60 16.63
CA TRP A 188 28.03 5.85 15.33
C TRP A 188 26.97 5.69 14.25
N ILE A 189 26.89 6.66 13.33
CA ILE A 189 25.95 6.66 12.21
C ILE A 189 26.77 6.56 10.93
N GLY A 190 26.56 5.47 10.18
CA GLY A 190 27.09 5.30 8.84
C GLY A 190 25.96 5.33 7.82
N SER A 191 26.14 6.06 6.73
CA SER A 191 25.10 6.22 5.72
C SER A 191 25.63 6.19 4.29
N ILE A 192 24.78 5.80 3.33
CA ILE A 192 25.05 5.88 1.90
C ILE A 192 23.87 6.55 1.21
N SER A 193 24.04 7.80 0.79
CA SER A 193 22.98 8.60 0.17
C SER A 193 23.19 8.72 -1.35
N GLY A 194 22.10 8.82 -2.10
CA GLY A 194 22.10 9.28 -3.50
C GLY A 194 21.65 10.74 -3.66
N SER A 195 21.12 11.33 -2.60
CA SER A 195 20.63 12.70 -2.55
C SER A 195 21.60 13.60 -1.78
N ASP A 196 22.05 14.68 -2.41
CA ASP A 196 22.95 15.67 -1.77
C ASP A 196 22.15 16.78 -1.09
N TRP A 197 22.07 16.72 0.25
CA TRP A 197 21.45 17.77 1.09
C TRP A 197 22.50 18.57 1.87
N GLY A 198 23.78 18.47 1.46
CA GLY A 198 24.91 19.03 2.20
C GLY A 198 25.36 18.14 3.37
N THR A 199 26.43 18.56 4.04
CA THR A 199 27.04 17.77 5.12
C THR A 199 26.16 17.67 6.36
N VAL A 200 25.83 16.43 6.76
CA VAL A 200 25.17 16.15 8.04
C VAL A 200 26.21 15.90 9.14
N ALA A 201 26.20 16.72 10.19
CA ALA A 201 27.14 16.60 11.29
C ALA A 201 26.96 15.27 12.06
N GLY A 202 28.06 14.61 12.40
CA GLY A 202 28.04 13.37 13.18
C GLY A 202 27.73 12.09 12.39
N VAL A 203 27.74 12.17 11.06
CA VAL A 203 27.45 11.04 10.15
C VAL A 203 28.69 10.71 9.32
N ASP A 204 29.08 9.44 9.27
CA ASP A 204 30.03 8.90 8.27
C ASP A 204 29.25 8.58 7.00
N GLU A 205 28.92 9.64 6.25
CA GLU A 205 28.13 9.56 5.03
C GLU A 205 29.01 9.34 3.79
N VAL A 206 28.58 8.41 2.94
CA VAL A 206 29.12 8.25 1.58
C VAL A 206 28.05 8.70 0.58
N LEU A 207 28.23 9.89 0.01
CA LEU A 207 27.39 10.38 -1.08
C LEU A 207 27.81 9.71 -2.39
N LEU A 208 26.87 9.04 -3.04
CA LEU A 208 27.05 8.41 -4.35
C LEU A 208 26.51 9.30 -5.48
N PRO A 209 27.08 9.19 -6.69
CA PRO A 209 26.54 9.88 -7.86
C PRO A 209 25.14 9.36 -8.19
N ARG A 210 24.35 10.22 -8.82
CA ARG A 210 23.00 9.88 -9.29
C ARG A 210 23.05 8.64 -10.20
N ASN A 211 22.10 7.74 -10.01
CA ASN A 211 21.98 6.44 -10.68
C ASN A 211 23.14 5.46 -10.41
N ALA A 212 23.90 5.64 -9.32
CA ALA A 212 24.93 4.68 -8.93
C ALA A 212 24.37 3.26 -8.88
N GLY A 213 25.02 2.35 -9.60
CA GLY A 213 24.55 0.98 -9.79
C GLY A 213 25.01 0.04 -8.68
N ASP A 214 24.64 -1.24 -8.82
CA ASP A 214 24.96 -2.29 -7.83
C ASP A 214 26.46 -2.34 -7.45
N ALA A 215 27.38 -2.23 -8.41
CA ALA A 215 28.80 -2.37 -8.14
C ALA A 215 29.37 -1.19 -7.32
N GLU A 216 29.01 0.04 -7.67
CA GLU A 216 29.45 1.26 -7.00
C GLU A 216 28.90 1.31 -5.57
N TYR A 217 27.61 1.03 -5.42
CA TYR A 217 26.96 1.01 -4.10
C TYR A 217 27.55 -0.05 -3.19
N LEU A 218 27.73 -1.29 -3.68
CA LEU A 218 28.28 -2.36 -2.85
C LEU A 218 29.74 -2.12 -2.48
N GLY A 219 30.54 -1.50 -3.37
CA GLY A 219 31.92 -1.09 -3.05
C GLY A 219 31.96 -0.02 -1.95
N ALA A 220 31.08 0.99 -2.04
CA ALA A 220 30.93 2.01 -1.00
C ALA A 220 30.49 1.41 0.34
N LEU A 221 29.56 0.45 0.31
CA LEU A 221 29.10 -0.26 1.49
C LEU A 221 30.20 -1.08 2.16
N GLU A 222 31.00 -1.82 1.40
CA GLU A 222 32.13 -2.56 1.97
C GLU A 222 33.13 -1.61 2.63
N ALA A 223 33.41 -0.46 2.01
CA ALA A 223 34.28 0.56 2.60
C ALA A 223 33.69 1.17 3.88
N LEU A 224 32.38 1.45 3.91
CA LEU A 224 31.67 1.96 5.09
C LEU A 224 31.68 0.93 6.23
N LEU A 225 31.36 -0.33 5.92
CA LEU A 225 31.37 -1.43 6.90
C LEU A 225 32.77 -1.70 7.45
N ALA A 226 33.84 -1.44 6.68
CA ALA A 226 35.21 -1.55 7.17
C ALA A 226 35.57 -0.47 8.22
N ARG A 227 34.91 0.69 8.20
CA ARG A 227 35.08 1.76 9.20
C ARG A 227 34.14 1.60 10.41
N MET A 228 33.10 0.77 10.29
CA MET A 228 32.11 0.53 11.33
C MET A 228 32.78 0.03 12.63
N PRO A 229 32.57 0.68 13.78
CA PRO A 229 33.12 0.22 15.04
C PRO A 229 32.40 -1.03 15.54
N ARG A 230 33.04 -1.77 16.47
CA ARG A 230 32.38 -2.88 17.17
C ARG A 230 31.10 -2.38 17.88
N ALA A 231 29.99 -3.04 17.62
CA ALA A 231 28.67 -2.68 18.14
C ALA A 231 28.14 -3.68 19.17
N ASP A 232 27.36 -3.17 20.13
CA ASP A 232 26.57 -3.96 21.08
C ASP A 232 25.09 -4.00 20.69
N LEU A 233 24.64 -3.07 19.84
CA LEU A 233 23.34 -2.98 19.21
C LEU A 233 23.50 -2.35 17.82
N ALA A 234 22.77 -2.84 16.83
CA ALA A 234 22.72 -2.26 15.50
C ALA A 234 21.27 -1.95 15.08
N PHE A 235 21.04 -0.72 14.61
CA PHE A 235 19.87 -0.39 13.80
C PHE A 235 20.26 -0.41 12.33
N VAL A 236 19.42 -1.01 11.49
CA VAL A 236 19.60 -1.06 10.04
C VAL A 236 18.35 -0.55 9.36
N ILE A 237 18.47 0.58 8.66
CA ILE A 237 17.41 1.10 7.79
C ILE A 237 17.68 0.56 6.40
N ALA A 238 16.85 -0.37 5.95
CA ALA A 238 17.00 -1.06 4.67
C ALA A 238 16.09 -0.43 3.60
N GLY A 239 16.31 0.87 3.36
CA GLY A 239 15.56 1.72 2.43
C GLY A 239 15.30 1.05 1.09
N GLY A 240 14.05 1.17 0.61
CA GLY A 240 13.62 0.68 -0.69
C GLY A 240 13.76 1.71 -1.81
N ASP A 241 14.07 2.97 -1.49
CA ASP A 241 14.23 4.06 -2.45
C ASP A 241 15.59 4.07 -3.16
N VAL A 242 16.49 3.17 -2.76
CA VAL A 242 17.76 2.92 -3.44
C VAL A 242 17.59 2.31 -4.85
N LEU A 243 16.38 1.82 -5.18
CA LEU A 243 16.11 1.13 -6.44
C LEU A 243 16.20 2.07 -7.63
N HIS A 244 16.65 1.51 -8.77
CA HIS A 244 16.54 2.17 -10.06
C HIS A 244 15.10 2.59 -10.35
N ALA A 245 14.94 3.83 -10.84
CA ALA A 245 13.66 4.46 -11.15
C ALA A 245 12.73 4.67 -9.94
N ASP A 246 13.24 4.54 -8.71
CA ASP A 246 12.54 5.10 -7.56
C ASP A 246 12.34 6.62 -7.74
N ARG A 247 11.18 7.11 -7.29
CA ARG A 247 10.74 8.48 -7.53
C ARG A 247 11.61 9.51 -6.79
N PHE A 248 12.17 9.17 -5.63
CA PHE A 248 12.84 10.12 -4.75
C PHE A 248 14.31 9.78 -4.44
N GLY A 249 14.71 8.49 -4.44
CA GLY A 249 16.05 8.12 -3.93
C GLY A 249 17.26 8.34 -4.86
N CYS A 250 17.09 8.65 -6.14
CA CYS A 250 18.20 9.02 -7.05
C CYS A 250 19.31 7.97 -7.26
N LEU A 251 19.18 6.74 -6.76
CA LEU A 251 20.12 5.63 -6.94
C LEU A 251 19.65 4.63 -8.02
N GLY A 252 20.50 3.66 -8.36
CA GLY A 252 20.32 2.75 -9.48
C GLY A 252 20.31 1.26 -9.12
N LEU A 253 20.00 0.87 -7.88
CA LEU A 253 20.14 -0.54 -7.48
C LEU A 253 19.08 -1.42 -8.15
N SER A 254 19.50 -2.64 -8.49
CA SER A 254 18.59 -3.73 -8.77
C SER A 254 18.06 -4.36 -7.47
N LEU A 255 16.96 -5.10 -7.55
CA LEU A 255 16.46 -5.90 -6.42
C LEU A 255 17.51 -6.92 -5.92
N GLU A 256 18.36 -7.45 -6.80
CA GLU A 256 19.44 -8.34 -6.38
C GLU A 256 20.61 -7.56 -5.76
N GLY A 257 20.90 -6.34 -6.23
CA GLY A 257 21.84 -5.42 -5.60
C GLY A 257 21.44 -5.10 -4.16
N ALA A 258 20.19 -4.71 -3.93
CA ALA A 258 19.65 -4.48 -2.59
C ALA A 258 19.73 -5.75 -1.72
N ARG A 259 19.44 -6.93 -2.29
CA ARG A 259 19.61 -8.21 -1.58
C ARG A 259 21.07 -8.52 -1.22
N ARG A 260 22.02 -8.18 -2.11
CA ARG A 260 23.46 -8.31 -1.84
C ARG A 260 23.92 -7.35 -0.74
N ARG A 261 23.43 -6.11 -0.72
CA ARG A 261 23.61 -5.13 0.38
C ARG A 261 23.21 -5.78 1.70
N ASP A 262 21.99 -6.31 1.78
CA ASP A 262 21.46 -6.89 3.02
C ASP A 262 22.29 -8.11 3.49
N ARG A 263 22.77 -8.95 2.57
CA ARG A 263 23.67 -10.08 2.89
C ARG A 263 25.02 -9.61 3.45
N LEU A 264 25.59 -8.52 2.91
CA LEU A 264 26.85 -7.95 3.42
C LEU A 264 26.67 -7.39 4.83
N VAL A 265 25.60 -6.63 5.05
CA VAL A 265 25.27 -6.06 6.37
C VAL A 265 25.01 -7.15 7.40
N ALA A 266 24.16 -8.13 7.08
CA ALA A 266 23.86 -9.24 7.98
C ALA A 266 25.11 -10.07 8.33
N ARG A 267 26.08 -10.17 7.39
CA ARG A 267 27.38 -10.81 7.64
C ARG A 267 28.25 -9.96 8.57
N ALA A 268 28.36 -8.65 8.32
CA ALA A 268 29.17 -7.73 9.12
C ALA A 268 28.67 -7.62 10.57
N LEU A 269 27.36 -7.72 10.78
CA LEU A 269 26.72 -7.63 12.09
C LEU A 269 26.49 -8.99 12.78
N ARG A 270 27.11 -10.07 12.29
CA ARG A 270 26.93 -11.41 12.86
C ARG A 270 27.26 -11.41 14.37
N GLY A 271 26.31 -11.86 15.19
CA GLY A 271 26.46 -11.93 16.65
C GLY A 271 26.15 -10.63 17.40
N VAL A 272 25.85 -9.55 16.67
CA VAL A 272 25.32 -8.29 17.22
C VAL A 272 23.79 -8.39 17.24
N PRO A 273 23.11 -7.97 18.33
CA PRO A 273 21.67 -7.68 18.33
C PRO A 273 21.31 -6.68 17.24
N GLN A 274 20.34 -6.99 16.37
CA GLN A 274 20.01 -6.14 15.23
C GLN A 274 18.52 -5.82 15.20
N VAL A 275 18.19 -4.57 14.87
CA VAL A 275 16.83 -4.11 14.59
C VAL A 275 16.79 -3.61 13.16
N TRP A 276 15.97 -4.23 12.33
CA TRP A 276 15.82 -3.87 10.91
C TRP A 276 14.48 -3.16 10.68
N VAL A 277 14.50 -2.09 9.91
CA VAL A 277 13.32 -1.28 9.53
C VAL A 277 13.39 -0.88 8.04
N PRO A 278 12.25 -0.58 7.39
CA PRO A 278 12.21 -0.40 5.94
C PRO A 278 12.64 0.98 5.41
N GLY A 279 12.50 2.08 6.18
CA GLY A 279 12.83 3.43 5.67
C GLY A 279 11.95 3.90 4.51
N GLY A 280 12.50 4.74 3.63
CA GLY A 280 11.94 5.23 2.36
C GLY A 280 11.79 4.15 1.29
N GLY A 281 11.16 4.48 0.17
CA GLY A 281 10.87 3.54 -0.92
C GLY A 281 9.51 3.75 -1.58
N TYR A 282 9.54 4.13 -2.84
CA TYR A 282 8.43 4.74 -3.56
C TYR A 282 8.24 4.15 -4.96
N HIS A 283 9.13 3.24 -5.37
CA HIS A 283 8.95 2.34 -6.49
C HIS A 283 7.90 1.25 -6.17
N GLU A 284 7.18 0.74 -7.17
CA GLU A 284 6.16 -0.33 -7.01
C GLU A 284 6.74 -1.62 -6.40
N ASP A 285 8.02 -1.87 -6.65
CA ASP A 285 8.77 -3.02 -6.13
C ASP A 285 9.51 -2.72 -4.81
N SER A 286 9.37 -1.54 -4.23
CA SER A 286 10.06 -1.17 -2.98
C SER A 286 9.72 -2.12 -1.81
N TRP A 287 8.49 -2.62 -1.72
CA TRP A 287 8.10 -3.62 -0.71
C TRP A 287 8.92 -4.92 -0.83
N LYS A 288 9.41 -5.27 -2.03
CA LYS A 288 10.24 -6.46 -2.27
C LYS A 288 11.63 -6.31 -1.65
N VAL A 289 12.12 -5.09 -1.46
CA VAL A 289 13.42 -4.83 -0.82
C VAL A 289 13.40 -5.30 0.61
N PHE A 290 12.47 -4.79 1.42
CA PHE A 290 12.40 -5.16 2.82
C PHE A 290 11.95 -6.61 3.04
N ALA A 291 11.04 -7.13 2.21
CA ALA A 291 10.75 -8.57 2.19
C ALA A 291 12.03 -9.40 1.92
N GLY A 292 12.89 -8.93 1.00
CA GLY A 292 14.20 -9.48 0.73
C GLY A 292 15.15 -9.45 1.94
N SER A 293 15.17 -8.35 2.69
CA SER A 293 15.93 -8.23 3.94
C SER A 293 15.50 -9.29 4.96
N ILE A 294 14.19 -9.49 5.15
CA ILE A 294 13.68 -10.52 6.07
C ILE A 294 14.05 -11.93 5.57
N LEU A 295 14.00 -12.19 4.26
CA LEU A 295 14.46 -13.45 3.68
C LEU A 295 15.95 -13.68 3.95
N VAL A 296 16.80 -12.66 3.83
CA VAL A 296 18.24 -12.73 4.16
C VAL A 296 18.43 -13.11 5.63
N LEU A 297 17.75 -12.43 6.55
CA LEU A 297 17.82 -12.70 7.98
C LEU A 297 17.31 -14.11 8.34
N GLY A 298 16.31 -14.61 7.62
CA GLY A 298 15.74 -15.96 7.79
C GLY A 298 16.53 -17.08 7.10
N GLY A 299 17.73 -16.79 6.58
CA GLY A 299 18.56 -17.77 5.88
C GLY A 299 18.05 -18.17 4.49
N ARG A 300 17.06 -17.45 3.96
CA ARG A 300 16.49 -17.61 2.60
C ARG A 300 16.99 -16.53 1.65
N GLY A 301 18.14 -15.95 1.95
CA GLY A 301 18.70 -14.83 1.19
C GLY A 301 18.97 -15.09 -0.28
N HIS A 302 18.89 -16.33 -0.80
CA HIS A 302 19.03 -16.63 -2.23
C HIS A 302 17.68 -16.82 -2.94
N GLN A 303 16.57 -16.81 -2.19
CA GLN A 303 15.24 -17.03 -2.75
C GLN A 303 14.81 -15.76 -3.52
N PRO A 304 14.55 -15.85 -4.84
CA PRO A 304 14.04 -14.71 -5.59
C PRO A 304 12.58 -14.46 -5.22
N ILE A 305 12.20 -13.18 -5.21
CA ILE A 305 10.81 -12.76 -5.17
C ILE A 305 10.31 -12.72 -6.61
N GLN A 306 9.21 -13.40 -6.92
CA GLN A 306 8.66 -13.44 -8.28
C GLN A 306 8.26 -12.04 -8.73
N ALA A 307 8.64 -11.67 -9.96
CA ALA A 307 8.38 -10.33 -10.50
C ALA A 307 6.88 -9.98 -10.49
N ARG A 308 6.02 -10.93 -10.86
CA ARG A 308 4.56 -10.75 -10.99
C ARG A 308 3.75 -11.11 -9.74
N PHE A 309 4.38 -11.29 -8.58
CA PHE A 309 3.64 -11.58 -7.36
C PHE A 309 2.84 -10.34 -6.92
N ASP A 310 1.52 -10.47 -6.79
CA ASP A 310 0.62 -9.43 -6.27
C ASP A 310 0.19 -9.81 -4.84
N PRO A 311 0.73 -9.15 -3.79
CA PRO A 311 0.39 -9.46 -2.41
C PRO A 311 -1.09 -9.24 -2.08
N LEU A 312 -1.73 -8.25 -2.72
CA LEU A 312 -3.15 -7.96 -2.51
C LEU A 312 -4.00 -9.13 -3.01
N SER A 313 -3.80 -9.54 -4.26
CA SER A 313 -4.55 -10.66 -4.86
C SER A 313 -4.29 -11.96 -4.10
N ALA A 314 -3.04 -12.29 -3.77
CA ALA A 314 -2.71 -13.50 -3.02
C ALA A 314 -3.42 -13.54 -1.65
N ARG A 315 -3.42 -12.41 -0.94
CA ARG A 315 -4.09 -12.26 0.35
C ARG A 315 -5.61 -12.40 0.22
N PHE A 316 -6.21 -11.69 -0.72
CA PHE A 316 -7.65 -11.68 -0.92
C PHE A 316 -8.16 -13.05 -1.40
N GLN A 317 -7.43 -13.73 -2.29
CA GLN A 317 -7.73 -15.11 -2.70
C GLN A 317 -7.68 -16.10 -1.54
N ARG A 318 -6.74 -15.96 -0.59
CA ARG A 318 -6.72 -16.80 0.61
C ARG A 318 -7.94 -16.54 1.50
N ILE A 319 -8.26 -15.28 1.74
CA ILE A 319 -9.45 -14.90 2.53
C ILE A 319 -10.71 -15.43 1.85
N SER A 320 -10.86 -15.20 0.54
CA SER A 320 -11.97 -15.71 -0.26
C SER A 320 -12.16 -17.21 -0.13
N ARG A 321 -11.08 -18.01 -0.22
CA ARG A 321 -11.13 -19.46 -0.01
C ARG A 321 -11.58 -19.86 1.40
N MET A 322 -11.22 -19.09 2.43
CA MET A 322 -11.70 -19.32 3.80
C MET A 322 -13.17 -18.97 3.98
N LEU A 323 -13.65 -17.94 3.27
CA LEU A 323 -15.06 -17.52 3.27
C LEU A 323 -15.95 -18.46 2.45
N SER A 324 -15.38 -19.23 1.52
CA SER A 324 -16.12 -20.08 0.57
C SER A 324 -16.27 -21.54 1.03
N LYS A 325 -16.11 -21.84 2.33
CA LYS A 325 -16.36 -23.20 2.84
C LYS A 325 -17.87 -23.38 3.09
N GLU A 326 -18.45 -24.15 2.17
CA GLU A 326 -19.85 -24.57 1.99
C GLU A 326 -20.83 -23.50 1.47
N PRO A 327 -21.61 -23.83 0.42
CA PRO A 327 -22.76 -23.02 0.05
C PRO A 327 -23.79 -23.08 1.18
N LEU A 328 -24.42 -21.94 1.49
CA LEU A 328 -25.60 -21.86 2.37
C LEU A 328 -26.84 -22.53 1.73
N THR A 329 -26.66 -23.60 0.94
CA THR A 329 -27.70 -24.27 0.15
C THR A 329 -28.25 -25.53 0.80
N ASP A 330 -27.76 -25.95 1.97
CA ASP A 330 -28.35 -27.09 2.70
C ASP A 330 -29.48 -26.64 3.65
N TRP A 331 -30.19 -25.57 3.28
CA TRP A 331 -31.56 -25.39 3.74
C TRP A 331 -32.45 -25.91 2.62
N GLU A 332 -33.08 -27.07 2.86
CA GLU A 332 -34.22 -27.49 2.06
C GLU A 332 -35.18 -26.30 1.90
N PRO A 333 -35.63 -25.98 0.69
CA PRO A 333 -36.62 -24.93 0.52
C PRO A 333 -37.84 -25.30 1.36
N ILE A 334 -38.16 -24.45 2.34
CA ILE A 334 -39.37 -24.55 3.16
C ILE A 334 -40.54 -24.81 2.21
N THR A 335 -41.15 -25.98 2.33
CA THR A 335 -42.25 -26.38 1.46
C THR A 335 -43.49 -25.57 1.82
N GLN A 336 -44.47 -25.50 0.92
CA GLN A 336 -45.73 -24.81 1.21
C GLN A 336 -46.44 -25.42 2.45
N GLU A 337 -46.25 -26.72 2.71
CA GLU A 337 -46.72 -27.40 3.92
C GLU A 337 -46.05 -26.89 5.20
N ASP A 338 -44.76 -26.52 5.15
CA ASP A 338 -44.03 -25.98 6.31
C ASP A 338 -44.49 -24.55 6.67
N LEU A 339 -44.92 -23.76 5.68
CA LEU A 339 -45.44 -22.40 5.85
C LEU A 339 -46.88 -22.38 6.41
N GLU A 340 -47.67 -23.40 6.10
CA GLU A 340 -49.07 -23.49 6.54
C GLU A 340 -49.19 -23.89 8.03
N GLY A 341 -48.12 -24.44 8.63
CA GLY A 341 -48.04 -24.78 10.05
C GLY A 341 -47.69 -23.62 11.01
N SER A 342 -47.08 -22.53 10.53
CA SER A 342 -46.62 -21.40 11.35
C SER A 342 -47.39 -20.12 11.01
N ARG A 343 -48.54 -19.92 11.66
CA ARG A 343 -49.29 -18.65 11.58
C ARG A 343 -48.42 -17.49 12.07
N GLY A 344 -48.05 -16.58 11.15
CA GLY A 344 -47.81 -15.18 11.50
C GLY A 344 -46.40 -14.61 11.38
N PHE A 345 -45.47 -15.24 10.66
CA PHE A 345 -44.21 -14.58 10.27
C PHE A 345 -44.06 -14.54 8.76
N THR A 346 -44.26 -13.36 8.17
CA THR A 346 -43.75 -13.05 6.82
C THR A 346 -42.22 -13.02 6.95
N LEU A 347 -41.55 -14.14 6.68
CA LEU A 347 -40.12 -14.13 6.42
C LEU A 347 -39.92 -13.33 5.13
N SER A 348 -39.51 -12.07 5.28
CA SER A 348 -39.00 -11.27 4.17
C SER A 348 -37.92 -12.10 3.48
N ALA A 349 -38.15 -12.52 2.23
CA ALA A 349 -37.11 -13.14 1.42
C ALA A 349 -35.89 -12.21 1.46
N GLU A 350 -34.82 -12.60 2.14
CA GLU A 350 -33.65 -11.74 2.29
C GLU A 350 -33.14 -11.37 0.89
N SER A 351 -33.03 -10.06 0.60
CA SER A 351 -32.49 -9.59 -0.66
C SER A 351 -31.10 -10.17 -0.89
N ARG A 352 -30.91 -10.84 -2.03
CA ARG A 352 -29.63 -11.45 -2.43
C ARG A 352 -29.10 -10.81 -3.69
N VAL A 353 -27.88 -10.29 -3.63
CA VAL A 353 -27.17 -9.81 -4.80
C VAL A 353 -26.71 -11.01 -5.62
N LEU A 354 -27.12 -11.02 -6.89
CA LEU A 354 -26.87 -12.06 -7.87
C LEU A 354 -27.36 -13.43 -7.40
N GLY A 355 -28.38 -13.47 -6.53
CA GLY A 355 -28.90 -14.70 -5.93
C GLY A 355 -27.93 -15.41 -4.98
N TYR A 356 -26.80 -14.78 -4.60
CA TYR A 356 -25.76 -15.39 -3.77
C TYR A 356 -25.52 -14.61 -2.47
N TYR A 357 -25.23 -13.31 -2.59
CA TYR A 357 -24.69 -12.52 -1.49
C TYR A 357 -25.79 -11.80 -0.69
N THR A 358 -25.86 -12.03 0.62
CA THR A 358 -26.66 -11.20 1.54
C THR A 358 -25.85 -9.98 2.01
N ALA A 359 -26.51 -8.94 2.50
CA ALA A 359 -25.85 -7.78 3.11
C ALA A 359 -24.85 -8.19 4.22
N GLN A 360 -25.28 -9.10 5.12
CA GLN A 360 -24.43 -9.59 6.21
C GLN A 360 -23.17 -10.33 5.69
N SER A 361 -23.32 -11.16 4.66
CA SER A 361 -22.17 -11.88 4.07
C SER A 361 -21.17 -10.93 3.41
N LEU A 362 -21.65 -9.83 2.80
CA LEU A 362 -20.82 -8.79 2.20
C LEU A 362 -20.12 -7.97 3.27
N GLU A 363 -20.84 -7.57 4.32
CA GLU A 363 -20.27 -6.85 5.47
C GLU A 363 -19.15 -7.66 6.13
N TYR A 364 -19.40 -8.95 6.39
CA TYR A 364 -18.37 -9.85 6.92
C TYR A 364 -17.17 -9.99 5.98
N SER A 365 -17.42 -10.08 4.66
CA SER A 365 -16.34 -10.14 3.67
C SER A 365 -15.49 -8.87 3.68
N LEU A 366 -16.13 -7.68 3.69
CA LEU A 366 -15.46 -6.38 3.75
C LEU A 366 -14.63 -6.22 5.03
N PHE A 367 -15.15 -6.70 6.17
CA PHE A 367 -14.39 -6.76 7.42
C PHE A 367 -13.14 -7.63 7.27
N ARG A 368 -13.30 -8.84 6.72
CA ARG A 368 -12.20 -9.81 6.57
C ARG A 368 -11.12 -9.36 5.57
N TYR A 369 -11.50 -8.58 4.56
CA TYR A 369 -10.57 -7.91 3.64
C TYR A 369 -9.93 -6.64 4.24
N GLY A 370 -10.34 -6.20 5.43
CA GLY A 370 -9.83 -5.01 6.10
C GLY A 370 -10.38 -3.67 5.58
N VAL A 371 -11.39 -3.72 4.70
CA VAL A 371 -12.02 -2.51 4.12
C VAL A 371 -12.75 -1.73 5.21
N LEU A 372 -13.57 -2.39 6.04
CA LEU A 372 -14.30 -1.70 7.11
C LEU A 372 -13.35 -1.05 8.12
N THR A 373 -12.31 -1.77 8.55
CA THR A 373 -11.28 -1.24 9.45
C THR A 373 -10.56 -0.03 8.87
N HIS A 374 -10.30 0.00 7.56
CA HIS A 374 -9.72 1.17 6.91
C HIS A 374 -10.68 2.38 6.93
N LEU A 375 -11.97 2.17 6.65
CA LEU A 375 -12.98 3.23 6.66
C LEU A 375 -13.23 3.79 8.06
N GLU A 376 -13.21 2.95 9.10
CA GLU A 376 -13.27 3.37 10.50
C GLU A 376 -12.10 4.31 10.84
N ARG A 377 -10.90 4.00 10.35
CA ARG A 377 -9.71 4.83 10.54
C ARG A 377 -9.73 6.14 9.74
N LEU A 378 -10.57 6.23 8.70
CA LEU A 378 -10.88 7.50 8.02
C LEU A 378 -11.95 8.32 8.76
N GLY A 379 -12.51 7.80 9.86
CA GLY A 379 -13.52 8.50 10.67
C GLY A 379 -14.96 8.09 10.40
N TYR A 380 -15.20 7.00 9.65
CA TYR A 380 -16.55 6.50 9.38
C TYR A 380 -16.94 5.36 10.33
N GLY A 381 -17.92 5.58 11.20
CA GLY A 381 -18.44 4.54 12.09
C GLY A 381 -19.72 4.97 12.83
N PRO A 382 -20.69 4.06 13.05
CA PRO A 382 -20.74 2.67 12.58
C PRO A 382 -20.94 2.57 11.05
N LEU A 383 -20.57 1.42 10.49
CA LEU A 383 -20.69 1.07 9.07
C LEU A 383 -21.86 0.08 8.88
N ARG A 384 -22.56 0.15 7.74
CA ARG A 384 -23.66 -0.77 7.39
C ARG A 384 -23.66 -1.10 5.90
N VAL A 385 -23.88 -2.36 5.56
CA VAL A 385 -24.14 -2.77 4.16
C VAL A 385 -25.64 -2.89 3.91
N GLU A 386 -26.10 -2.35 2.80
CA GLU A 386 -27.46 -2.53 2.28
C GLU A 386 -27.41 -3.15 0.88
N VAL A 387 -28.40 -3.99 0.58
CA VAL A 387 -28.55 -4.61 -0.74
C VAL A 387 -29.99 -4.60 -1.20
N GLY A 388 -30.19 -4.50 -2.51
CA GLY A 388 -31.53 -4.57 -3.09
C GLY A 388 -31.52 -4.56 -4.61
N PRO A 389 -32.62 -4.96 -5.25
CA PRO A 389 -32.75 -4.92 -6.70
C PRO A 389 -32.88 -3.48 -7.21
N THR A 390 -32.48 -3.26 -8.45
CA THR A 390 -32.69 -2.03 -9.21
C THR A 390 -33.19 -2.39 -10.62
N GLY A 391 -33.62 -1.39 -11.40
CA GLY A 391 -33.98 -1.62 -12.81
C GLY A 391 -32.81 -2.07 -13.69
N ALA A 392 -31.57 -1.95 -13.22
CA ALA A 392 -30.35 -2.25 -13.98
C ALA A 392 -29.49 -3.36 -13.34
N GLY A 393 -30.04 -4.15 -12.41
CA GLY A 393 -29.31 -5.20 -11.69
C GLY A 393 -29.42 -5.05 -10.18
N ASP A 394 -28.54 -5.70 -9.43
CA ASP A 394 -28.53 -5.71 -7.97
C ASP A 394 -27.57 -4.66 -7.42
N ARG A 395 -28.03 -3.88 -6.46
CA ARG A 395 -27.26 -2.82 -5.82
C ARG A 395 -26.67 -3.28 -4.49
N ILE A 396 -25.43 -2.87 -4.23
CA ILE A 396 -24.72 -2.95 -2.95
C ILE A 396 -24.38 -1.51 -2.54
N GLN A 397 -24.79 -1.12 -1.34
CA GLN A 397 -24.40 0.14 -0.72
C GLN A 397 -23.64 -0.10 0.58
N LEU A 398 -22.55 0.63 0.78
CA LEU A 398 -21.85 0.74 2.06
C LEU A 398 -22.04 2.15 2.59
N LEU A 399 -22.71 2.23 3.74
CA LEU A 399 -23.02 3.47 4.45
C LEU A 399 -22.12 3.59 5.68
N GLY A 400 -21.74 4.80 6.04
CA GLY A 400 -20.98 5.08 7.26
C GLY A 400 -21.40 6.38 7.91
N ARG A 401 -21.30 6.45 9.24
CA ARG A 401 -21.63 7.68 9.99
C ARG A 401 -20.40 8.49 10.35
N ALA A 402 -20.49 9.80 10.22
CA ALA A 402 -19.47 10.75 10.67
C ALA A 402 -20.13 12.11 10.95
N GLY A 403 -19.72 12.77 12.04
CA GLY A 403 -20.28 14.08 12.43
C GLY A 403 -21.80 14.06 12.67
N GLY A 404 -22.35 12.94 13.13
CA GLY A 404 -23.79 12.75 13.35
C GLY A 404 -24.62 12.54 12.07
N GLN A 405 -23.99 12.55 10.90
CA GLN A 405 -24.63 12.33 9.60
C GLN A 405 -24.26 10.98 9.01
N GLU A 406 -25.14 10.44 8.17
CA GLU A 406 -24.92 9.21 7.41
C GLU A 406 -24.44 9.54 5.99
N HIS A 407 -23.44 8.80 5.52
CA HIS A 407 -22.72 9.05 4.28
C HIS A 407 -22.70 7.77 3.44
N LEU A 408 -23.03 7.90 2.15
CA LEU A 408 -22.86 6.83 1.16
C LEU A 408 -21.39 6.78 0.72
N LEU A 409 -20.69 5.71 1.10
CA LEU A 409 -19.26 5.49 0.87
C LEU A 409 -18.99 4.63 -0.35
N VAL A 410 -19.78 3.57 -0.56
CA VAL A 410 -19.73 2.74 -1.76
C VAL A 410 -21.14 2.57 -2.31
N ASP A 411 -21.31 2.78 -3.61
CA ASP A 411 -22.53 2.40 -4.34
C ASP A 411 -22.10 1.61 -5.57
N CYS A 412 -22.59 0.38 -5.68
CA CYS A 412 -22.23 -0.53 -6.75
C CYS A 412 -23.48 -1.23 -7.27
N VAL A 413 -23.67 -1.24 -8.60
CA VAL A 413 -24.76 -1.96 -9.26
C VAL A 413 -24.17 -3.00 -10.19
N LEU A 414 -24.56 -4.25 -9.98
CA LEU A 414 -24.00 -5.44 -10.61
C LEU A 414 -25.08 -6.27 -11.29
N GLU A 415 -24.76 -6.90 -12.41
CA GLU A 415 -25.61 -7.92 -13.00
C GLU A 415 -24.78 -9.02 -13.69
N ARG A 416 -25.43 -10.14 -14.02
CA ARG A 416 -24.88 -11.10 -14.98
C ARG A 416 -25.23 -10.63 -16.38
N ARG A 417 -24.24 -10.26 -17.18
CA ARG A 417 -24.46 -9.84 -18.57
C ARG A 417 -23.69 -10.72 -19.53
N ARG A 418 -24.37 -11.17 -20.58
CA ARG A 418 -23.75 -11.86 -21.70
C ARG A 418 -23.16 -10.84 -22.68
N LEU A 419 -21.89 -10.99 -23.02
CA LEU A 419 -21.20 -10.19 -24.05
C LEU A 419 -20.56 -11.16 -25.04
N GLY A 420 -21.19 -11.31 -26.22
CA GLY A 420 -20.84 -12.37 -27.17
C GLY A 420 -21.20 -13.76 -26.64
N GLU A 421 -20.23 -14.66 -26.60
CA GLU A 421 -20.42 -16.04 -26.10
C GLU A 421 -20.24 -16.15 -24.58
N ASP A 422 -19.57 -15.19 -23.97
CA ASP A 422 -19.15 -15.22 -22.57
C ASP A 422 -20.10 -14.44 -21.65
N THR A 423 -20.17 -14.83 -20.38
CA THR A 423 -21.00 -14.20 -19.35
C THR A 423 -20.15 -13.57 -18.26
N TYR A 424 -20.39 -12.29 -17.98
CA TYR A 424 -19.57 -11.49 -17.09
C TYR A 424 -20.33 -11.00 -15.86
N LEU A 425 -19.58 -10.72 -14.81
CA LEU A 425 -20.01 -9.80 -13.77
C LEU A 425 -19.92 -8.38 -14.35
N PHE A 426 -21.05 -7.83 -14.78
CA PHE A 426 -21.10 -6.51 -15.37
C PHE A 426 -21.33 -5.46 -14.27
N VAL A 427 -20.40 -4.50 -14.18
CA VAL A 427 -20.46 -3.38 -13.25
C VAL A 427 -21.14 -2.21 -13.96
N ASN A 428 -22.44 -2.05 -13.71
CA ASN A 428 -23.24 -0.95 -14.25
C ASN A 428 -22.88 0.38 -13.59
N TRP A 429 -22.53 0.33 -12.31
CA TRP A 429 -22.16 1.51 -11.53
C TRP A 429 -21.19 1.10 -10.43
N LEU A 430 -20.17 1.93 -10.17
CA LEU A 430 -19.31 1.82 -9.00
C LEU A 430 -18.80 3.21 -8.62
N THR A 431 -19.13 3.66 -7.42
CA THR A 431 -18.53 4.85 -6.82
C THR A 431 -17.88 4.51 -5.49
N LEU A 432 -16.68 5.03 -5.28
CA LEU A 432 -15.94 4.97 -4.02
C LEU A 432 -15.78 6.39 -3.52
N ARG A 433 -16.54 6.78 -2.50
CA ARG A 433 -16.77 8.18 -2.10
C ARG A 433 -16.18 8.44 -0.73
N HIS A 434 -15.42 9.51 -0.59
CA HIS A 434 -14.87 10.00 0.69
C HIS A 434 -15.48 11.36 1.07
N PRO A 435 -16.72 11.42 1.59
CA PRO A 435 -17.42 12.68 1.89
C PRO A 435 -16.79 13.60 2.93
N LEU A 436 -15.85 13.12 3.74
CA LEU A 436 -15.16 13.96 4.75
C LEU A 436 -14.00 14.76 4.15
N ALA A 437 -13.55 14.39 2.96
CA ALA A 437 -12.48 15.10 2.28
C ALA A 437 -13.03 16.08 1.24
N HIS A 438 -12.19 17.05 0.87
CA HIS A 438 -12.53 18.07 -0.12
C HIS A 438 -11.59 18.04 -1.32
N PHE A 439 -12.03 18.62 -2.44
CA PHE A 439 -11.15 18.89 -3.57
C PHE A 439 -10.25 20.09 -3.26
N SER A 440 -9.03 20.06 -3.78
CA SER A 440 -8.05 21.14 -3.62
C SER A 440 -7.09 21.17 -4.80
N ALA A 441 -6.08 22.06 -4.75
CA ALA A 441 -5.01 22.07 -5.74
C ALA A 441 -4.19 20.77 -5.75
N LEU A 442 -4.02 20.13 -4.58
CA LEU A 442 -3.33 18.84 -4.44
C LEU A 442 -4.25 17.66 -4.78
N ARG A 443 -5.57 17.87 -4.73
CA ARG A 443 -6.58 16.89 -5.10
C ARG A 443 -7.65 17.49 -6.00
N PRO A 444 -7.34 17.69 -7.29
CA PRO A 444 -8.29 18.27 -8.22
C PRO A 444 -9.43 17.30 -8.54
N GLN A 445 -10.63 17.85 -8.75
CA GLN A 445 -11.81 17.11 -9.18
C GLN A 445 -11.63 16.56 -10.61
N LEU A 446 -11.89 15.25 -10.78
CA LEU A 446 -12.05 14.61 -12.08
C LEU A 446 -13.52 14.67 -12.54
N PRO A 447 -13.79 14.66 -13.86
CA PRO A 447 -15.14 14.60 -14.39
C PRO A 447 -15.96 13.44 -13.79
N GLY A 448 -17.20 13.73 -13.39
CA GLY A 448 -18.11 12.76 -12.77
C GLY A 448 -17.92 12.53 -11.27
N GLN A 449 -16.95 13.18 -10.61
CA GLN A 449 -16.80 13.09 -9.16
C GLN A 449 -17.63 14.17 -8.45
N GLU A 450 -18.35 13.79 -7.39
CA GLU A 450 -19.02 14.73 -6.48
C GLU A 450 -18.17 15.03 -5.24
N VAL A 451 -17.42 14.02 -4.80
CA VAL A 451 -16.49 14.06 -3.66
C VAL A 451 -15.21 13.31 -4.01
N PRO A 452 -14.10 13.54 -3.30
CA PRO A 452 -12.90 12.72 -3.40
C PRO A 452 -13.15 11.21 -3.28
N GLY A 453 -12.23 10.43 -3.85
CA GLY A 453 -12.28 8.96 -3.78
C GLY A 453 -11.66 8.39 -2.50
N LEU A 454 -12.09 7.19 -2.11
CA LEU A 454 -11.56 6.46 -0.94
C LEU A 454 -10.15 5.86 -1.15
N GLY A 455 -9.61 5.88 -2.37
CA GLY A 455 -8.34 5.22 -2.68
C GLY A 455 -8.40 3.68 -2.65
N LEU A 456 -9.60 3.09 -2.72
CA LEU A 456 -9.85 1.64 -2.62
C LEU A 456 -10.12 0.95 -3.96
N SER A 457 -9.68 1.54 -5.08
CA SER A 457 -9.96 1.02 -6.42
C SER A 457 -9.35 -0.37 -6.65
N ARG A 458 -8.12 -0.61 -6.17
CA ARG A 458 -7.44 -1.92 -6.27
C ARG A 458 -8.17 -3.00 -5.48
N GLU A 459 -8.56 -2.71 -4.24
CA GLU A 459 -9.35 -3.63 -3.41
C GLU A 459 -10.71 -3.94 -4.05
N ALA A 460 -11.42 -2.91 -4.54
CA ALA A 460 -12.71 -3.09 -5.19
C ALA A 460 -12.60 -3.98 -6.43
N ALA A 461 -11.62 -3.72 -7.30
CA ALA A 461 -11.40 -4.54 -8.49
C ALA A 461 -11.08 -6.00 -8.14
N GLU A 462 -10.23 -6.25 -7.14
CA GLU A 462 -9.91 -7.62 -6.69
C GLU A 462 -11.14 -8.33 -6.11
N MET A 463 -11.94 -7.64 -5.30
CA MET A 463 -13.18 -8.22 -4.75
C MET A 463 -14.18 -8.57 -5.86
N LEU A 464 -14.32 -7.73 -6.88
CA LEU A 464 -15.20 -8.00 -8.04
C LEU A 464 -14.72 -9.21 -8.85
N MET A 465 -13.41 -9.34 -9.06
CA MET A 465 -12.84 -10.54 -9.72
C MET A 465 -13.14 -11.81 -8.91
N LEU A 466 -12.97 -11.76 -7.59
CA LEU A 466 -13.28 -12.88 -6.70
C LEU A 466 -14.79 -13.20 -6.67
N MET A 467 -15.66 -12.20 -6.82
CA MET A 467 -17.09 -12.41 -6.99
C MET A 467 -17.39 -13.11 -8.32
N ALA A 468 -16.77 -12.67 -9.43
CA ALA A 468 -16.93 -13.31 -10.73
C ALA A 468 -16.48 -14.78 -10.70
N ASP A 469 -15.31 -15.06 -10.10
CA ASP A 469 -14.78 -16.43 -9.94
C ASP A 469 -15.73 -17.29 -9.10
N ARG A 470 -16.24 -16.76 -7.99
CA ARG A 470 -17.18 -17.49 -7.11
C ARG A 470 -18.50 -17.81 -7.81
N LEU A 471 -18.96 -16.91 -8.67
CA LEU A 471 -20.17 -17.09 -9.47
C LEU A 471 -19.92 -17.88 -10.77
N LYS A 472 -18.69 -18.35 -11.01
CA LYS A 472 -18.28 -19.09 -12.21
C LYS A 472 -18.56 -18.31 -13.51
N LEU A 473 -18.25 -17.02 -13.50
CA LEU A 473 -18.36 -16.12 -14.65
C LEU A 473 -17.01 -16.01 -15.37
N ASP A 474 -17.02 -15.62 -16.64
CA ASP A 474 -15.82 -15.53 -17.48
C ASP A 474 -14.90 -14.35 -17.13
N GLY A 475 -15.38 -13.44 -16.29
CA GLY A 475 -14.62 -12.33 -15.75
C GLY A 475 -15.49 -11.16 -15.29
N VAL A 476 -14.88 -9.98 -15.25
CA VAL A 476 -15.55 -8.71 -14.91
C VAL A 476 -15.60 -7.81 -16.14
N ALA A 477 -16.72 -7.12 -16.32
CA ALA A 477 -16.92 -6.16 -17.40
C ALA A 477 -17.47 -4.84 -16.87
N PHE A 478 -17.12 -3.72 -17.49
CA PHE A 478 -17.73 -2.42 -17.19
C PHE A 478 -17.57 -1.46 -18.37
N ARG A 479 -18.31 -0.35 -18.35
CA ARG A 479 -18.22 0.70 -19.36
C ARG A 479 -17.58 1.97 -18.77
N PRO A 480 -16.31 2.28 -19.05
CA PRO A 480 -15.68 3.52 -18.59
C PRO A 480 -16.32 4.75 -19.26
N MET A 481 -17.18 5.46 -18.51
CA MET A 481 -17.81 6.69 -18.98
C MET A 481 -16.81 7.83 -19.21
N TRP A 482 -15.61 7.74 -18.65
CA TRP A 482 -14.56 8.74 -18.77
C TRP A 482 -13.21 8.11 -19.12
N PHE A 483 -12.38 8.87 -19.84
CA PHE A 483 -11.03 8.44 -20.25
C PHE A 483 -10.18 7.93 -19.08
N HIS A 484 -10.11 8.67 -17.97
CA HIS A 484 -9.31 8.26 -16.81
C HIS A 484 -9.71 6.90 -16.24
N LEU A 485 -10.99 6.51 -16.31
CA LEU A 485 -11.45 5.21 -15.83
C LEU A 485 -10.89 4.07 -16.69
N ALA A 486 -10.87 4.26 -18.02
CA ALA A 486 -10.23 3.31 -18.93
C ALA A 486 -8.71 3.23 -18.69
N VAL A 487 -8.06 4.38 -18.46
CA VAL A 487 -6.63 4.44 -18.12
C VAL A 487 -6.34 3.67 -16.84
N VAL A 488 -7.07 3.91 -15.75
CA VAL A 488 -6.84 3.21 -14.47
C VAL A 488 -7.06 1.70 -14.61
N ALA A 489 -8.04 1.26 -15.40
CA ALA A 489 -8.36 -0.16 -15.58
C ALA A 489 -7.43 -0.91 -16.57
N ARG A 490 -6.65 -0.20 -17.41
CA ARG A 490 -5.89 -0.75 -18.54
C ARG A 490 -4.93 -1.90 -18.22
N ALA A 491 -4.49 -2.03 -16.97
CA ALA A 491 -3.57 -3.08 -16.56
C ALA A 491 -4.22 -4.48 -16.56
N ARG A 492 -5.54 -4.54 -16.37
CA ARG A 492 -6.32 -5.80 -16.31
C ARG A 492 -7.45 -5.86 -17.35
N PHE A 493 -7.93 -4.72 -17.80
CA PHE A 493 -9.06 -4.61 -18.70
C PHE A 493 -8.63 -4.15 -20.10
N ARG A 494 -9.32 -4.67 -21.11
CA ARG A 494 -9.21 -4.22 -22.50
C ARG A 494 -10.61 -3.99 -23.08
N PHE A 495 -10.75 -3.08 -24.03
CA PHE A 495 -12.00 -2.92 -24.76
C PHE A 495 -12.35 -4.20 -25.54
N VAL A 496 -13.63 -4.53 -25.59
CA VAL A 496 -14.14 -5.69 -26.36
C VAL A 496 -13.95 -5.47 -27.86
N ASP A 497 -14.18 -4.23 -28.33
CA ASP A 497 -13.94 -3.83 -29.72
C ASP A 497 -12.43 -3.58 -29.97
N PRO A 498 -11.78 -4.35 -30.87
CA PRO A 498 -10.38 -4.13 -31.23
C PRO A 498 -10.09 -2.73 -31.75
N ALA A 499 -11.01 -2.10 -32.49
CA ALA A 499 -10.80 -0.75 -33.02
C ALA A 499 -10.85 0.30 -31.90
N GLN A 500 -11.77 0.17 -30.95
CA GLN A 500 -11.78 1.01 -29.76
C GLN A 500 -10.49 0.82 -28.92
N GLN A 501 -10.03 -0.42 -28.75
CA GLN A 501 -8.78 -0.71 -28.03
C GLN A 501 -7.57 -0.05 -28.71
N GLY A 502 -7.44 -0.16 -30.04
CA GLY A 502 -6.37 0.49 -30.79
C GLY A 502 -6.40 2.01 -30.72
N ARG A 503 -7.60 2.62 -30.81
CA ARG A 503 -7.80 4.07 -30.60
C ARG A 503 -7.39 4.50 -29.20
N PHE A 504 -7.77 3.75 -28.17
CA PHE A 504 -7.38 4.03 -26.78
C PHE A 504 -5.86 3.95 -26.57
N GLU A 505 -5.20 2.94 -27.15
CA GLU A 505 -3.73 2.83 -27.10
C GLU A 505 -3.03 3.99 -27.83
N ALA A 506 -3.57 4.43 -28.97
CA ALA A 506 -3.05 5.60 -29.68
C ALA A 506 -3.24 6.90 -28.87
N LEU A 507 -4.40 7.08 -28.23
CA LEU A 507 -4.67 8.23 -27.37
C LEU A 507 -3.71 8.28 -26.18
N MET A 508 -3.46 7.13 -25.54
CA MET A 508 -2.46 6.98 -24.47
C MET A 508 -1.04 7.30 -24.94
N ARG A 509 -0.65 6.81 -26.13
CA ARG A 509 0.66 7.09 -26.73
C ARG A 509 0.86 8.57 -26.98
N ASP A 510 -0.11 9.22 -27.62
CA ASP A 510 0.01 10.60 -28.09
C ASP A 510 -0.13 11.61 -26.96
N LEU A 511 -0.89 11.27 -25.91
CA LEU A 511 -1.02 12.09 -24.70
C LEU A 511 -0.07 11.68 -23.56
N ALA A 512 0.93 10.82 -23.82
CA ALA A 512 1.81 10.28 -22.77
C ALA A 512 2.57 11.35 -21.96
N ARG A 513 2.80 12.54 -22.54
CA ARG A 513 3.47 13.67 -21.86
C ARG A 513 2.50 14.63 -21.17
N VAL A 514 1.20 14.44 -21.33
CA VAL A 514 0.16 15.27 -20.72
C VAL A 514 -0.27 14.60 -19.41
N PRO A 515 -0.27 15.31 -18.26
CA PRO A 515 -0.76 14.73 -17.01
C PRO A 515 -2.17 14.16 -17.17
N LEU A 516 -2.43 12.96 -16.61
CA LEU A 516 -3.69 12.23 -16.82
C LEU A 516 -4.93 13.08 -16.54
N LEU A 517 -4.90 13.91 -15.51
CA LEU A 517 -5.97 14.84 -15.18
C LEU A 517 -6.24 15.83 -16.33
N VAL A 518 -5.19 16.44 -16.87
CA VAL A 518 -5.28 17.41 -17.96
C VAL A 518 -5.79 16.71 -19.22
N ALA A 519 -5.21 15.55 -19.56
CA ALA A 519 -5.66 14.74 -20.69
C ALA A 519 -7.16 14.38 -20.56
N THR A 520 -7.59 14.01 -19.36
CA THR A 520 -9.00 13.67 -19.09
C THR A 520 -9.93 14.86 -19.31
N ARG A 521 -9.54 16.05 -18.85
CA ARG A 521 -10.33 17.27 -19.08
C ARG A 521 -10.39 17.63 -20.56
N LEU A 522 -9.26 17.61 -21.25
CA LEU A 522 -9.21 17.89 -22.69
C LEU A 522 -10.10 16.93 -23.49
N VAL A 523 -10.08 15.64 -23.16
CA VAL A 523 -10.96 14.64 -23.79
C VAL A 523 -12.43 14.90 -23.45
N ALA A 524 -12.75 15.22 -22.19
CA ALA A 524 -14.12 15.52 -21.75
C ALA A 524 -14.69 16.80 -22.38
N GLU A 525 -13.83 17.80 -22.62
CA GLU A 525 -14.18 19.10 -23.21
C GLU A 525 -14.17 19.07 -24.75
N GLY A 526 -13.86 17.93 -25.38
CA GLY A 526 -13.79 17.82 -26.84
C GLY A 526 -12.62 18.57 -27.47
N ARG A 527 -11.57 18.86 -26.70
CA ARG A 527 -10.33 19.58 -27.11
C ARG A 527 -9.23 18.67 -27.65
N VAL A 528 -9.55 17.40 -27.85
CA VAL A 528 -8.67 16.42 -28.49
C VAL A 528 -9.17 16.20 -29.91
N ARG A 529 -8.23 16.07 -30.86
CA ARG A 529 -8.52 15.77 -32.26
C ARG A 529 -7.98 14.41 -32.64
N LEU A 530 -8.73 13.63 -33.39
CA LEU A 530 -8.31 12.39 -34.04
C LEU A 530 -8.10 12.67 -35.53
N ASN A 531 -6.86 12.54 -36.00
CA ASN A 531 -6.49 12.80 -37.41
C ASN A 531 -6.98 14.19 -37.90
N GLY A 532 -6.89 15.20 -37.03
CA GLY A 532 -7.31 16.58 -37.30
C GLY A 532 -8.80 16.89 -37.05
N GLN A 533 -9.65 15.87 -36.88
CA GLN A 533 -11.09 16.04 -36.61
C GLN A 533 -11.38 16.06 -35.11
N PRO A 534 -12.37 16.82 -34.62
CA PRO A 534 -12.80 16.79 -33.22
C PRO A 534 -13.09 15.36 -32.76
N TYR A 535 -12.57 14.98 -31.59
CA TYR A 535 -12.77 13.66 -31.00
C TYR A 535 -13.60 13.76 -29.72
N ALA A 536 -14.61 12.91 -29.62
CA ALA A 536 -15.40 12.71 -28.41
C ALA A 536 -15.11 11.33 -27.81
N TRP A 537 -15.07 11.24 -26.48
CA TRP A 537 -14.88 9.96 -25.80
C TRP A 537 -16.07 9.02 -26.04
N GLU A 538 -15.80 7.90 -26.68
CA GLU A 538 -16.78 6.83 -26.87
C GLU A 538 -16.65 5.78 -25.76
N ALA A 539 -17.59 5.82 -24.82
CA ALA A 539 -17.66 4.83 -23.75
C ALA A 539 -18.17 3.49 -24.29
N GLN A 540 -17.28 2.50 -24.39
CA GLN A 540 -17.60 1.12 -24.77
C GLN A 540 -17.21 0.13 -23.67
N ASP A 541 -17.65 -1.12 -23.79
CA ASP A 541 -17.42 -2.14 -22.76
C ASP A 541 -15.94 -2.58 -22.74
N MET A 542 -15.37 -2.58 -21.54
CA MET A 542 -14.08 -3.19 -21.25
C MET A 542 -14.27 -4.46 -20.42
N VAL A 543 -13.44 -5.47 -20.69
CA VAL A 543 -13.49 -6.77 -20.04
C VAL A 543 -12.12 -7.17 -19.48
N SER A 544 -12.14 -7.80 -18.31
CA SER A 544 -11.00 -8.52 -17.72
C SER A 544 -11.33 -10.00 -17.76
N ARG A 545 -10.62 -10.75 -18.62
CA ARG A 545 -10.79 -12.21 -18.83
C ARG A 545 -9.61 -13.00 -18.28
N HIS A 546 -9.85 -14.27 -17.98
CA HIS A 546 -8.79 -15.24 -17.70
C HIS A 546 -7.99 -15.63 -18.95
N ALA A 547 -8.58 -15.53 -20.15
CA ALA A 547 -7.93 -15.82 -21.43
C ALA A 547 -7.58 -14.53 -22.22
N PRO A 548 -6.45 -14.47 -22.94
CA PRO A 548 -6.08 -13.30 -23.74
C PRO A 548 -7.06 -13.08 -24.91
N LEU A 549 -7.36 -11.80 -25.21
CA LEU A 549 -8.12 -11.41 -26.40
C LEU A 549 -7.29 -11.70 -27.67
N ARG A 550 -7.97 -12.12 -28.76
CA ARG A 550 -7.32 -12.79 -29.90
C ARG A 550 -6.93 -11.89 -31.09
N ASP A 551 -7.07 -10.57 -30.98
CA ASP A 551 -7.00 -9.66 -32.15
C ASP A 551 -5.89 -8.58 -32.05
N ASP A 552 -4.69 -8.95 -31.61
CA ASP A 552 -3.58 -8.00 -31.45
C ASP A 552 -3.17 -7.30 -32.76
N GLU A 553 -3.36 -7.92 -33.93
CA GLU A 553 -3.05 -7.32 -35.23
C GLU A 553 -4.00 -6.15 -35.58
N ALA A 554 -5.31 -6.35 -35.44
CA ALA A 554 -6.30 -5.31 -35.71
C ALA A 554 -6.13 -4.11 -34.76
N ILE A 555 -5.83 -4.39 -33.48
CA ILE A 555 -5.50 -3.37 -32.48
C ILE A 555 -4.27 -2.56 -32.92
N ALA A 556 -3.20 -3.24 -33.34
CA ALA A 556 -1.97 -2.60 -33.77
C ALA A 556 -2.18 -1.73 -35.02
N GLN A 557 -2.90 -2.25 -36.03
CA GLN A 557 -3.24 -1.52 -37.25
C GLN A 557 -4.03 -0.24 -36.93
N GLU A 558 -5.04 -0.34 -36.06
CA GLU A 558 -5.84 0.82 -35.67
C GLU A 558 -5.02 1.85 -34.89
N ARG A 559 -4.21 1.38 -33.93
CA ARG A 559 -3.30 2.24 -33.15
C ARG A 559 -2.34 3.02 -34.06
N GLU A 560 -1.84 2.38 -35.11
CA GLU A 560 -0.94 3.00 -36.08
C GLU A 560 -1.66 3.96 -37.03
N ARG A 561 -2.94 3.72 -37.33
CA ARG A 561 -3.79 4.61 -38.14
C ARG A 561 -4.20 5.89 -37.41
N CYS A 562 -4.36 5.84 -36.09
CA CYS A 562 -4.82 6.97 -35.29
C CYS A 562 -3.67 7.87 -34.85
N ARG A 563 -3.84 9.19 -34.99
CA ARG A 563 -3.00 10.24 -34.40
C ARG A 563 -3.88 11.22 -33.64
N PHE A 564 -3.59 11.38 -32.36
CA PHE A 564 -4.28 12.34 -31.50
C PHE A 564 -3.43 13.59 -31.27
N SER A 565 -4.08 14.75 -31.25
CA SER A 565 -3.47 16.03 -30.91
C SER A 565 -4.38 16.84 -30.00
N VAL A 566 -3.79 17.73 -29.21
CA VAL A 566 -4.52 18.68 -28.37
C VAL A 566 -4.63 20.01 -29.12
N GLU A 567 -5.78 20.68 -28.99
CA GLU A 567 -5.98 22.05 -29.48
C GLU A 567 -5.41 23.13 -28.57
#